data_AF-A0A7V3SML1-F1
#
_entry.id   AF-A0A7V3SML1-F1
#
_cell.length_a   1.000
_cell.length_b   1.000
_cell.length_c   1.000
_cell.angle_alpha   90.00
_cell.angle_beta   90.00
_cell.angle_gamma   90.00
#
_symmetry.space_group_name_H-M   'P 1'
#
loop_
_entity.id
_entity.type
_entity.pdbx_description
1 polymer ?
#
loop_
_entity_poly.entity_id
_entity_poly.type
_entity_poly.pdbx_seq_one_letter_code
_entity_poly.pdbx_strand_id
1 'polypeptide(L)' 'MRVVRLLVLLGLIVVVAVQFRACLRPAMTGQPAAELFASRWWNSEPLTMQSLRGKMVLLDFWAVW' A
#
# COMPACT_ATOMS: atom_id res chain seq x y z
N MET A 1 -41.41 5.40 5.42
CA MET A 1 -40.43 6.29 6.08
C MET A 1 -39.38 5.56 6.93
N ARG A 2 -39.74 4.52 7.71
CA ARG A 2 -38.77 3.76 8.54
C ARG A 2 -37.73 2.99 7.72
N VAL A 3 -38.14 2.33 6.63
CA VAL A 3 -37.23 1.55 5.75
C VAL A 3 -36.22 2.43 5.03
N VAL A 4 -36.66 3.59 4.50
CA VAL A 4 -35.77 4.55 3.82
C VAL A 4 -34.72 5.11 4.79
N ARG A 5 -35.12 5.45 6.03
CA ARG A 5 -34.16 5.85 7.07
C ARG A 5 -33.16 4.76 7.42
N LEU A 6 -33.57 3.49 7.46
CA LEU A 6 -32.69 2.36 7.75
C LEU A 6 -31.65 2.17 6.63
N LEU A 7 -32.06 2.25 5.36
CA LEU A 7 -31.17 2.13 4.21
C LEU A 7 -30.16 3.28 4.15
N VAL A 8 -30.60 4.51 4.45
CA VAL A 8 -29.71 5.68 4.53
C VAL A 8 -28.68 5.52 5.65
N LEU A 9 -29.10 5.06 6.83
CA LEU A 9 -28.17 4.82 7.95
C LEU A 9 -27.17 3.71 7.63
N LEU A 10 -27.62 2.61 7.00
CA LEU A 10 -26.75 1.51 6.60
C LEU A 10 -25.73 1.97 5.55
N GLY A 11 -26.16 2.76 4.56
CA GLY A 11 -25.28 3.38 3.58
C GLY A 11 -24.25 4.32 4.22
N LEU A 12 -24.66 5.13 5.19
CA LEU A 12 -23.76 6.01 5.93
C LEU A 12 -22.70 5.22 6.72
N ILE A 13 -23.11 4.12 7.38
CA ILE A 13 -22.19 3.24 8.10
C ILE A 13 -21.17 2.60 7.16
N VAL A 14 -21.60 2.14 5.99
CA VAL A 14 -20.71 1.58 4.97
C VAL A 14 -19.71 2.63 4.49
N VAL A 15 -20.16 3.85 4.18
CA VAL A 15 -19.27 4.94 3.76
C VAL A 15 -18.25 5.27 4.86
N VAL A 16 -18.68 5.39 6.12
CA VAL A 16 -17.78 5.65 7.25
C VAL A 16 -16.77 4.52 7.44
N ALA A 17 -17.20 3.26 7.32
CA ALA A 17 -16.32 2.10 7.44
C ALA A 17 -15.26 2.04 6.32
N VAL A 18 -15.61 2.43 5.09
CA VAL A 18 -14.66 2.54 3.97
C VAL A 18 -13.62 3.64 4.23
N GLN A 19 -14.05 4.81 4.69
CA GLN A 19 -13.14 5.93 4.98
C GLN A 19 -12.17 5.62 6.13
N PHE A 20 -12.61 4.83 7.12
CA PHE A 20 -11.75 4.44 8.25
C PHE A 20 -10.55 3.59 7.82
N ARG A 21 -10.68 2.78 6.76
CA ARG A 21 -9.54 1.97 6.25
C ARG A 21 -8.44 2.80 5.60
N ALA A 22 -8.75 3.96 5.04
CA ALA A 22 -7.76 4.83 4.42
C ALA A 22 -6.87 5.52 5.47
N CYS A 23 -7.43 5.86 6.63
CA CYS A 23 -6.71 6.54 7.72
C CYS A 23 -5.83 5.57 8.55
N LEU A 24 -6.19 4.29 8.60
CA LEU A 24 -5.46 3.25 9.35
C LEU A 24 -4.22 2.69 8.63
N ARG A 25 -3.80 3.25 7.48
CA ARG A 25 -2.55 2.82 6.84
C ARG A 25 -1.39 3.20 7.75
N PRO A 26 -0.60 2.23 8.26
CA PRO A 26 0.55 2.55 9.09
C PRO A 26 1.49 3.47 8.32
N ALA A 27 2.05 4.48 8.99
CA ALA A 27 3.16 5.23 8.44
C ALA A 27 4.34 4.27 8.27
N MET A 28 4.66 3.90 7.03
CA MET A 28 5.78 3.01 6.70
C MET A 28 7.12 3.74 6.67
N THR A 29 7.11 5.07 6.79
CA THR A 29 8.31 5.89 6.87
C THR A 29 9.05 5.62 8.19
N GLY A 30 10.38 5.44 8.10
CA GLY A 30 11.23 5.11 9.25
C GLY A 30 11.21 3.63 9.65
N GLN A 31 10.31 2.82 9.10
CA GLN A 31 10.39 1.37 9.22
C GLN A 31 11.47 0.80 8.30
N PRO A 32 12.05 -0.37 8.62
CA PRO A 32 12.91 -1.08 7.68
C PRO A 32 12.17 -1.32 6.36
N ALA A 33 12.82 -0.98 5.25
CA ALA A 33 12.30 -1.29 3.93
C ALA A 33 12.18 -2.81 3.74
N ALA A 34 11.13 -3.24 3.04
CA ALA A 34 10.90 -4.64 2.74
C ALA A 34 11.99 -5.22 1.82
N GLU A 35 12.16 -6.54 1.87
CA GLU A 35 13.08 -7.24 0.97
C GLU A 35 12.58 -7.19 -0.48
N LEU A 36 13.51 -7.22 -1.44
CA LEU A 36 13.19 -7.15 -2.85
C LEU A 36 12.95 -8.56 -3.42
N PHE A 37 11.71 -8.80 -3.85
CA PHE A 37 11.33 -10.03 -4.54
C PHE A 37 10.79 -9.69 -5.93
N ALA A 38 11.41 -10.27 -6.96
CA ALA A 38 10.96 -10.17 -8.34
C ALA A 38 11.08 -11.52 -9.02
N SER A 39 10.10 -11.85 -9.87
CA SER A 39 10.13 -13.07 -10.68
C SER A 39 11.23 -13.03 -11.75
N ARG A 40 11.62 -11.83 -12.18
CA ARG A 40 12.69 -11.60 -13.14
C ARG A 40 13.45 -10.33 -12.81
N TRP A 41 14.77 -10.41 -12.96
CA TRP A 41 15.69 -9.28 -12.87
C TRP A 41 16.19 -8.93 -14.26
N TRP A 42 16.31 -7.64 -14.52
CA TRP A 42 16.83 -7.11 -15.77
C TRP A 42 18.13 -6.35 -15.47
N ASN A 43 19.11 -6.49 -16.35
CA ASN A 43 20.39 -5.76 -16.28
C ASN A 43 21.20 -5.95 -14.98
N SER A 44 20.83 -6.92 -14.14
CA SER A 44 21.47 -7.18 -12.86
C SER A 44 21.15 -8.59 -12.37
N GLU A 45 22.02 -9.11 -11.51
CA GLU A 45 21.67 -10.20 -10.62
C GLU A 45 20.69 -9.71 -9.53
N PRO A 46 19.98 -10.63 -8.84
CA PRO A 46 19.09 -10.25 -7.76
C PRO A 46 19.75 -9.37 -6.70
N LEU A 47 19.16 -8.21 -6.43
CA LEU A 47 19.60 -7.32 -5.37
C LEU A 47 18.94 -7.70 -4.04
N THR A 48 19.68 -7.55 -2.95
CA THR A 48 19.17 -7.76 -1.59
C THR A 48 19.31 -6.47 -0.77
N MET A 49 18.45 -6.28 0.22
CA MET A 49 18.53 -5.12 1.11
C MET A 49 19.86 -5.05 1.85
N GLN A 50 20.50 -6.20 2.11
CA GLN A 50 21.81 -6.28 2.74
C GLN A 50 22.92 -5.72 1.84
N SER A 51 22.93 -6.06 0.54
CA SER A 51 23.96 -5.56 -0.39
C SER A 51 23.82 -4.08 -0.72
N LEU A 52 22.62 -3.53 -0.51
CA LEU A 52 22.31 -2.11 -0.75
C LEU A 52 22.53 -1.19 0.46
N ARG A 53 22.94 -1.74 1.62
CA ARG A 53 23.22 -0.93 2.82
C ARG A 53 24.25 0.16 2.52
N GLY A 54 23.99 1.36 3.05
CA GLY A 54 24.85 2.54 2.83
C GLY A 54 24.61 3.27 1.50
N LYS A 55 23.69 2.79 0.66
CA LYS A 55 23.26 3.47 -0.57
C LYS A 55 21.88 4.10 -0.37
N MET A 56 21.63 5.20 -1.07
CA MET A 56 20.27 5.70 -1.29
C MET A 56 19.67 4.92 -2.46
N VAL A 57 18.55 4.25 -2.22
CA VAL A 57 17.86 3.43 -3.22
C VAL A 57 16.55 4.11 -3.59
N LEU A 58 16.39 4.43 -4.87
CA LEU A 58 15.13 4.93 -5.43
C LEU A 58 14.40 3.76 -6.10
N LEU A 59 13.14 3.55 -5.74
CA LEU A 59 12.28 2.54 -6.33
C LEU A 59 11.15 3.24 -7.09
N ASP A 60 10.99 2.88 -8.36
CA ASP A 60 9.97 3.45 -9.25
C ASP A 60 9.06 2.33 -9.76
N PHE A 61 7.74 2.52 -9.61
CA PHE A 61 6.72 1.57 -10.02
C PHE A 61 6.05 2.07 -11.28
N TRP A 62 6.22 1.36 -12.39
CA TRP A 62 5.70 1.76 -13.69
C TRP A 62 4.90 0.62 -14.34
N ALA A 63 4.00 0.98 -15.26
CA ALA A 63 3.21 0.05 -16.07
C ALA A 63 3.01 0.64 -17.48
N VAL A 64 2.91 -0.23 -18.49
CA VAL A 64 2.85 0.13 -19.94
C VAL A 64 1.42 0.32 -20.46
N TRP A 65 0.45 0.68 -19.61
CA TRP A 65 -0.99 0.66 -19.90
C TRP A 65 -1.39 0.96 -21.36
#